data_AF-A0A7S2KB35-F1
#
_entry.id   AF-A0A7S2KB35-F1
#
_cell.length_a   1.000
_cell.length_b   1.000
_cell.length_c   1.000
_cell.angle_alpha   90.00
_cell.angle_beta   90.00
_cell.angle_gamma   90.00
#
_symmetry.space_group_name_H-M   'P 1'
#
loop_
_entity.id
_entity.type
_entity.pdbx_description
1 polymer ?
#
loop_
_entity_poly.entity_id
_entity_poly.type
_entity_poly.pdbx_seq_one_letter_code
_entity_poly.pdbx_strand_id
1 'polypeptide(L)'
;MDGYPDFQIVDLAKRHKLSGSVDALFEDKYLFKAYPLLYRTWLLHSYLAAQQVLGGKDENGMMRHVFAQSCIDVPLGGGRASSLPYFVPLALGSGLTGNLILVLVTLAVLTVLLFVAKVCNTPAAYQLARLWTLPLRLGYLAFVFYALNLSTFASALGYSITILALLGDFVTGDIAALWWYRLQCTYTISKNLPGRLLVCSREGAVQWEDFFGSRGCVDQCVSGFGSWERHHHLVVDIGDMLIELRPLQHDDVLKLRDQFFYNGKDIPYLGLDIFDIDDMASTAASTSSFPRVNMSLPATDMHLEEF
;
A
#
# COMPACT_ATOMS: atom_id res chain seq x y z
N MET A 1 12.58 -17.21 -6.46
CA MET A 1 12.19 -15.86 -6.91
C MET A 1 13.30 -14.95 -6.43
N ASP A 2 14.24 -14.65 -7.32
CA ASP A 2 15.22 -13.59 -7.06
C ASP A 2 14.41 -12.30 -6.94
N GLY A 3 14.32 -11.76 -5.73
CA GLY A 3 13.49 -10.60 -5.44
C GLY A 3 13.97 -9.39 -6.22
N TYR A 4 13.05 -8.56 -6.71
CA TYR A 4 13.42 -7.25 -7.23
C TYR A 4 14.12 -6.46 -6.10
N PRO A 5 15.23 -5.77 -6.40
CA PRO A 5 15.86 -4.90 -5.41
C PRO A 5 14.87 -3.82 -4.99
N ASP A 6 14.92 -3.36 -3.74
CA ASP A 6 14.07 -2.25 -3.30
C ASP A 6 14.32 -1.02 -4.18
N PHE A 7 13.33 -0.60 -4.97
CA PHE A 7 13.42 0.59 -5.83
C PHE A 7 12.37 1.63 -5.44
N GLN A 8 12.72 2.90 -5.61
CA GLN A 8 11.80 4.02 -5.37
C GLN A 8 11.34 4.67 -6.67
N ILE A 9 12.17 4.58 -7.71
CA ILE A 9 11.96 5.19 -9.02
C ILE A 9 11.88 4.12 -10.09
N VAL A 10 10.98 4.33 -11.04
CA VAL A 10 10.82 3.51 -12.23
C VAL A 10 11.09 4.39 -13.45
N ASP A 11 12.04 3.98 -14.28
CA ASP A 11 12.33 4.60 -15.58
C ASP A 11 11.71 3.75 -16.68
N LEU A 12 10.80 4.36 -17.44
CA LEU A 12 10.17 3.68 -18.56
C LEU A 12 11.06 3.69 -19.81
N ALA A 13 12.07 4.56 -19.87
CA ALA A 13 12.99 4.65 -20.99
C ALA A 13 14.20 3.73 -20.81
N LYS A 14 14.77 3.29 -21.93
CA LYS A 14 15.93 2.40 -21.95
C LYS A 14 17.23 3.13 -21.64
N ARG A 15 17.57 3.31 -20.35
CA ARG A 15 18.77 4.02 -19.90
C ARG A 15 19.73 3.15 -19.09
N HIS A 16 21.01 3.25 -19.42
CA HIS A 16 22.07 2.68 -18.59
C HIS A 16 22.30 3.42 -17.28
N LYS A 17 22.02 4.73 -17.24
CA LYS A 17 22.27 5.59 -16.08
C LYS A 17 21.33 6.78 -16.04
N LEU A 18 20.78 7.08 -14.87
CA LEU A 18 20.10 8.35 -14.64
C LEU A 18 21.12 9.44 -14.36
N SER A 19 21.15 10.46 -15.22
CA SER A 19 21.96 11.65 -14.97
C SER A 19 21.31 12.92 -15.49
N GLY A 20 21.43 14.02 -14.75
CA GLY A 20 20.77 15.29 -15.10
C GLY A 20 20.68 16.26 -13.92
N SER A 21 20.35 17.53 -14.15
CA SER A 21 20.03 18.46 -13.07
C SER A 21 18.72 18.05 -12.37
N VAL A 22 18.45 18.64 -11.20
CA VAL A 22 17.15 18.47 -10.52
C VAL A 22 16.00 18.83 -11.46
N ASP A 23 16.12 19.95 -12.16
CA ASP A 23 15.11 20.41 -13.11
C ASP A 23 14.96 19.43 -14.28
N ALA A 24 16.05 18.92 -14.84
CA ALA A 24 16.01 17.96 -15.94
C ALA A 24 15.36 16.63 -15.54
N LEU A 25 15.61 16.15 -14.32
CA LEU A 25 14.97 14.94 -13.79
C LEU A 25 13.49 15.16 -13.45
N PHE A 26 13.12 16.38 -13.05
CA PHE A 26 11.73 16.75 -12.81
C PHE A 26 10.93 16.87 -14.11
N GLU A 27 11.54 17.43 -15.16
CA GLU A 27 10.94 17.54 -16.50
C GLU A 27 10.92 16.21 -17.27
N ASP A 28 11.55 15.17 -16.72
CA ASP A 28 11.64 13.86 -17.36
C ASP A 28 10.32 13.09 -17.27
N LYS A 29 9.58 13.11 -18.37
CA LYS A 29 8.28 12.44 -18.52
C LYS A 29 8.31 10.91 -18.41
N TYR A 30 9.48 10.27 -18.44
CA TYR A 30 9.62 8.81 -18.32
C TYR A 30 10.03 8.34 -16.93
N LEU A 31 10.32 9.27 -16.01
CA LEU A 31 10.67 8.95 -14.64
C LEU A 31 9.45 9.07 -13.72
N PHE A 32 9.17 7.98 -13.02
CA PHE A 32 8.03 7.85 -12.13
C PHE A 32 8.48 7.44 -10.74
N LYS A 33 7.79 7.97 -9.74
CA LYS A 33 7.84 7.46 -8.38
C LYS A 33 6.94 6.23 -8.26
N ALA A 34 7.50 5.15 -7.74
CA ALA A 34 6.79 3.91 -7.49
C ALA A 34 5.94 4.00 -6.22
N TYR A 35 4.66 3.70 -6.33
CA TYR A 35 3.75 3.53 -5.19
C TYR A 35 3.14 2.13 -5.21
N PRO A 36 3.59 1.20 -4.34
CA PRO A 36 3.08 -0.16 -4.33
C PRO A 36 1.61 -0.21 -3.90
N LEU A 37 0.78 -0.88 -4.69
CA LEU A 37 -0.64 -1.11 -4.40
C LEU A 37 -0.79 -2.40 -3.58
N LEU A 38 -0.25 -2.39 -2.36
CA LEU A 38 -0.08 -3.59 -1.52
C LEU A 38 -1.35 -4.44 -1.36
N TYR A 39 -2.51 -3.80 -1.17
CA TYR A 39 -3.78 -4.52 -1.02
C TYR A 39 -4.22 -5.17 -2.32
N ARG A 40 -4.07 -4.50 -3.46
CA ARG A 40 -4.37 -5.10 -4.77
C ARG A 40 -3.40 -6.21 -5.12
N THR A 41 -2.12 -6.04 -4.82
CA THR A 41 -1.12 -7.10 -4.96
C THR A 41 -1.48 -8.32 -4.11
N TRP A 42 -1.87 -8.10 -2.84
CA TRP A 42 -2.35 -9.19 -1.98
C TRP A 42 -3.61 -9.89 -2.53
N LEU A 43 -4.58 -9.12 -3.06
CA LEU A 43 -5.76 -9.67 -3.73
C LEU A 43 -5.37 -10.51 -4.95
N LEU A 44 -4.49 -10.00 -5.80
CA LEU A 44 -3.97 -10.69 -6.98
C LEU A 44 -3.34 -12.03 -6.59
N HIS A 45 -2.41 -12.02 -5.63
CA HIS A 45 -1.77 -13.25 -5.15
C HIS A 45 -2.77 -14.22 -4.52
N SER A 46 -3.75 -13.73 -3.77
CA SER A 46 -4.77 -14.57 -3.14
C SER A 46 -5.65 -15.28 -4.18
N TYR A 47 -6.06 -14.59 -5.24
CA TYR A 47 -6.85 -15.17 -6.32
C TYR A 47 -6.05 -16.14 -7.19
N LEU A 48 -4.77 -15.82 -7.47
CA LEU A 48 -3.86 -16.72 -8.17
C LEU A 48 -3.62 -18.01 -7.37
N ALA A 49 -3.34 -17.90 -6.07
CA ALA A 49 -3.15 -19.05 -5.19
C ALA A 49 -4.41 -19.93 -5.07
N ALA A 50 -5.59 -19.32 -5.07
CA ALA A 50 -6.86 -20.03 -5.04
C ALA A 50 -7.22 -20.72 -6.38
N GLN A 51 -6.40 -20.58 -7.42
CA GLN A 51 -6.68 -21.05 -8.78
C GLN A 51 -8.09 -20.68 -9.25
N GLN A 52 -8.59 -19.50 -8.85
CA GLN A 52 -9.84 -18.98 -9.39
C GLN A 52 -9.60 -18.59 -10.84
N VAL A 53 -9.67 -19.58 -11.73
CA VAL A 53 -9.57 -19.37 -13.18
C VAL A 53 -10.80 -18.58 -13.60
N LEU A 54 -10.61 -17.27 -13.75
CA LEU A 54 -11.57 -16.43 -14.44
C LEU A 54 -11.54 -16.87 -15.90
N GLY A 55 -12.45 -17.79 -16.24
CA GLY A 55 -12.57 -18.37 -17.57
C GLY A 55 -12.88 -17.29 -18.61
N GLY A 56 -11.83 -16.72 -19.19
CA GLY A 56 -11.90 -15.74 -20.25
C GLY A 56 -10.65 -15.80 -21.11
N LYS A 57 -10.78 -15.52 -22.41
CA LYS A 57 -9.66 -15.44 -23.37
C LYS A 57 -8.78 -14.20 -23.16
N ASP A 58 -8.93 -13.52 -22.05
CA ASP A 58 -8.31 -12.23 -21.77
C ASP A 58 -7.11 -12.44 -20.85
N GLU A 59 -5.91 -12.22 -21.37
CA GLU A 59 -4.65 -12.32 -20.63
C GLU A 59 -4.66 -11.46 -19.35
N ASN A 60 -5.44 -10.36 -19.36
CA ASN A 60 -5.58 -9.44 -18.24
C ASN A 60 -6.85 -9.66 -17.40
N GLY A 61 -7.55 -10.79 -17.59
CA GLY A 61 -8.81 -11.07 -16.91
C GLY A 61 -8.70 -11.06 -15.39
N MET A 62 -7.60 -11.62 -14.86
CA MET A 62 -7.30 -11.58 -13.43
C MET A 62 -7.06 -10.15 -12.93
N MET A 63 -6.27 -9.35 -13.64
CA MET A 63 -6.01 -7.96 -13.28
C MET A 63 -7.31 -7.15 -13.29
N ARG A 64 -8.16 -7.29 -14.31
CA ARG A 64 -9.47 -6.64 -14.35
C ARG A 64 -10.33 -6.99 -13.15
N HIS A 65 -10.35 -8.26 -12.76
CA HIS A 65 -11.10 -8.69 -11.58
C HIS A 65 -10.55 -8.08 -10.29
N VAL A 66 -9.22 -8.08 -10.09
CA VAL A 66 -8.56 -7.45 -8.94
C VAL A 66 -8.81 -5.95 -8.90
N PHE A 67 -8.74 -5.26 -10.04
CA PHE A 67 -9.01 -3.82 -10.14
C PHE A 67 -10.48 -3.47 -9.88
N ALA A 68 -11.41 -4.35 -10.24
CA ALA A 68 -12.82 -4.19 -9.94
C ALA A 68 -13.17 -4.37 -8.45
N GLN A 69 -12.30 -5.00 -7.65
CA GLN A 69 -12.53 -5.11 -6.21
C GLN A 69 -12.41 -3.74 -5.53
N SER A 70 -13.36 -3.46 -4.63
CA SER A 70 -13.32 -2.28 -3.76
C SER A 70 -12.24 -2.46 -2.70
N CYS A 71 -11.25 -1.57 -2.65
CA CYS A 71 -10.23 -1.56 -1.61
C CYS A 71 -9.70 -0.14 -1.34
N ILE A 72 -9.00 0.01 -0.21
CA ILE A 72 -8.31 1.26 0.16
C ILE A 72 -6.82 1.09 -0.16
N ASP A 73 -6.36 1.69 -1.26
CA ASP A 73 -4.98 1.56 -1.75
C ASP A 73 -4.00 2.57 -1.16
N VAL A 74 -4.46 3.32 -0.16
CA VAL A 74 -3.64 4.30 0.53
C VAL A 74 -2.74 3.61 1.56
N PRO A 75 -1.47 4.02 1.71
CA PRO A 75 -0.52 3.47 2.68
C PRO A 75 -0.82 3.98 4.11
N LEU A 76 -2.05 3.77 4.59
CA LEU A 76 -2.48 4.07 5.94
C LEU A 76 -3.00 2.81 6.63
N GLY A 77 -2.77 2.70 7.95
CA GLY A 77 -3.36 1.63 8.75
C GLY A 77 -4.89 1.62 8.69
N GLY A 78 -5.49 2.82 8.64
CA GLY A 78 -6.90 3.01 8.27
C GLY A 78 -7.92 2.25 9.15
N GLY A 79 -7.56 1.86 10.37
CA GLY A 79 -8.41 1.03 11.23
C GLY A 79 -8.55 -0.44 10.81
N ARG A 80 -7.80 -0.88 9.80
CA ARG A 80 -7.88 -2.23 9.22
C ARG A 80 -7.06 -3.27 9.99
N ALA A 81 -6.23 -2.83 10.93
CA ALA A 81 -5.50 -3.74 11.80
C ALA A 81 -6.49 -4.64 12.55
N SER A 82 -6.07 -5.87 12.83
CA SER A 82 -6.77 -6.76 13.76
C SER A 82 -6.85 -6.13 15.16
N SER A 83 -7.84 -6.52 15.97
CA SER A 83 -7.91 -6.12 17.39
C SER A 83 -6.84 -6.79 18.26
N LEU A 84 -6.18 -7.83 17.77
CA LEU A 84 -5.23 -8.65 18.55
C LEU A 84 -4.11 -7.85 19.25
N PRO A 85 -3.48 -6.81 18.64
CA PRO A 85 -2.44 -6.04 19.31
C PRO A 85 -2.92 -5.36 20.59
N TYR A 86 -4.20 -4.96 20.66
CA TYR A 86 -4.79 -4.37 21.87
C TYR A 86 -5.10 -5.41 22.93
N PHE A 87 -5.29 -6.67 22.54
CA PHE A 87 -5.58 -7.75 23.47
C PHE A 87 -4.36 -8.20 24.28
N VAL A 88 -3.14 -7.90 23.83
CA VAL A 88 -1.90 -8.18 24.58
C VAL A 88 -1.82 -7.39 25.89
N PRO A 89 -1.83 -6.03 25.89
CA PRO A 89 -1.85 -5.27 27.15
C PRO A 89 -3.13 -5.49 27.96
N LEU A 90 -4.24 -5.80 27.29
CA LEU A 90 -5.51 -6.11 27.94
C LEU A 90 -5.44 -7.44 28.72
N ALA A 91 -4.79 -8.48 28.19
CA ALA A 91 -4.56 -9.73 28.92
C ALA A 91 -3.64 -9.55 30.13
N LEU A 92 -2.64 -8.66 30.03
CA LEU A 92 -1.83 -8.26 31.18
C LEU A 92 -2.68 -7.54 32.23
N GLY A 93 -3.50 -6.57 31.79
CA GLY A 93 -4.42 -5.82 32.66
C GLY A 93 -5.41 -6.72 33.38
N SER A 94 -6.00 -7.70 32.69
CA SER A 94 -6.94 -8.65 33.30
C SER A 94 -6.25 -9.52 34.35
N GLY A 95 -5.00 -9.93 34.15
CA GLY A 95 -4.21 -10.64 35.15
C GLY A 95 -4.01 -9.85 36.45
N LEU A 96 -3.78 -8.54 36.36
CA LEU A 96 -3.60 -7.65 37.52
C LEU A 96 -4.87 -7.45 38.35
N THR A 97 -6.04 -7.75 37.81
CA THR A 97 -7.31 -7.63 38.55
C THR A 97 -7.47 -8.65 39.67
N GLY A 98 -6.72 -9.76 39.62
CA GLY A 98 -6.91 -10.90 40.52
C GLY A 98 -8.22 -11.67 40.31
N ASN A 99 -9.01 -11.32 39.28
CA ASN A 99 -10.27 -11.97 38.96
C ASN A 99 -10.05 -13.09 37.94
N LEU A 100 -10.03 -14.34 38.43
CA LEU A 100 -9.83 -15.53 37.58
C LEU A 100 -10.88 -15.63 36.46
N ILE A 101 -12.13 -15.29 36.74
CA ILE A 101 -13.21 -15.35 35.74
C ILE A 101 -12.91 -14.35 34.62
N LEU A 102 -12.49 -13.13 34.96
CA LEU A 102 -12.13 -12.13 33.96
C LEU A 102 -10.99 -12.61 33.06
N VAL A 103 -9.93 -13.17 33.62
CA VAL A 103 -8.80 -13.73 32.86
C VAL A 103 -9.26 -14.83 31.90
N LEU A 104 -10.08 -15.78 32.37
CA LEU A 104 -10.59 -16.87 31.53
C LEU A 104 -11.47 -16.33 30.38
N VAL A 105 -12.33 -15.35 30.66
CA VAL A 105 -13.14 -14.69 29.62
C VAL A 105 -12.25 -13.93 28.63
N THR A 106 -11.20 -13.24 29.09
CA THR A 106 -10.22 -12.57 28.20
C THR A 106 -9.58 -13.56 27.23
N LEU A 107 -9.12 -14.72 27.73
CA LEU A 107 -8.48 -15.75 26.91
C LEU A 107 -9.47 -16.37 25.90
N ALA A 108 -10.72 -16.58 26.31
CA ALA A 108 -11.77 -17.06 25.42
C ALA A 108 -12.04 -16.06 24.28
N VAL A 109 -12.20 -14.77 24.60
CA VAL A 109 -12.40 -13.71 23.59
C VAL A 109 -11.20 -13.64 22.64
N LEU A 110 -9.96 -13.66 23.16
CA LEU A 110 -8.75 -13.67 22.35
C LEU A 110 -8.73 -14.85 21.36
N THR A 111 -9.12 -16.03 21.80
CA THR A 111 -9.21 -17.24 20.95
C THR A 111 -10.22 -17.06 19.81
N VAL A 112 -11.39 -16.49 20.11
CA VAL A 112 -12.40 -16.18 19.09
C VAL A 112 -11.88 -15.12 18.11
N LEU A 113 -11.18 -14.08 18.58
CA LEU A 113 -10.59 -13.06 17.72
C LEU A 113 -9.52 -13.64 16.78
N LEU A 114 -8.68 -14.55 17.27
CA LEU A 114 -7.70 -15.28 16.43
C LEU A 114 -8.40 -16.10 15.35
N PHE A 115 -9.49 -16.80 15.70
CA PHE A 115 -10.28 -17.55 14.74
C PHE A 115 -10.91 -16.64 13.68
N VAL A 116 -11.54 -15.54 14.08
CA VAL A 116 -12.13 -14.57 13.13
C VAL A 116 -11.06 -13.95 12.25
N ALA A 117 -9.89 -13.59 12.80
CA ALA A 117 -8.77 -13.07 12.02
C ALA A 117 -8.33 -14.06 10.93
N LYS A 118 -8.28 -15.36 11.25
CA LYS A 118 -7.94 -16.40 10.27
C LYS A 118 -9.01 -16.53 9.18
N VAL A 119 -10.29 -16.56 9.55
CA VAL A 119 -11.40 -16.71 8.59
C VAL A 119 -11.56 -15.48 7.70
N CYS A 120 -11.42 -14.29 8.27
CA CYS A 120 -11.53 -13.04 7.55
C CYS A 120 -10.28 -12.68 6.75
N ASN A 121 -9.17 -13.43 6.85
CA ASN A 121 -7.99 -13.23 6.02
C ASN A 121 -8.19 -13.76 4.58
N THR A 122 -9.30 -13.38 3.95
CA THR A 122 -9.67 -13.76 2.58
C THR A 122 -10.17 -12.53 1.83
N PRO A 123 -9.99 -12.46 0.50
CA PRO A 123 -10.44 -11.33 -0.33
C PRO A 123 -11.90 -10.91 -0.13
N ALA A 124 -12.78 -11.88 0.14
CA ALA A 124 -14.21 -11.62 0.31
C ALA A 124 -14.58 -11.08 1.69
N ALA A 125 -13.80 -11.38 2.74
CA ALA A 125 -14.21 -11.16 4.13
C ALA A 125 -13.30 -10.21 4.92
N TYR A 126 -12.14 -9.81 4.39
CA TYR A 126 -11.16 -8.99 5.14
C TYR A 126 -11.71 -7.65 5.62
N GLN A 127 -12.64 -7.05 4.88
CA GLN A 127 -13.28 -5.79 5.27
C GLN A 127 -14.30 -5.96 6.41
N LEU A 128 -14.82 -7.18 6.61
CA LEU A 128 -15.89 -7.46 7.57
C LEU A 128 -15.38 -7.87 8.95
N ALA A 129 -14.07 -8.13 9.10
CA ALA A 129 -13.48 -8.62 10.34
C ALA A 129 -13.82 -7.74 11.56
N ARG A 130 -13.74 -6.41 11.42
CA ARG A 130 -14.05 -5.46 12.49
C ARG A 130 -15.53 -5.47 12.85
N LEU A 131 -16.41 -5.53 11.85
CA LEU A 131 -17.85 -5.60 12.03
C LEU A 131 -18.27 -6.89 12.74
N TRP A 132 -17.69 -8.04 12.38
CA TRP A 132 -17.99 -9.33 13.01
C TRP A 132 -17.51 -9.44 14.44
N THR A 133 -16.36 -8.83 14.75
CA THR A 133 -15.81 -8.83 16.10
C THR A 133 -16.42 -7.76 17.00
N LEU A 134 -17.15 -6.78 16.44
CA LEU A 134 -17.73 -5.68 17.19
C LEU A 134 -18.69 -6.12 18.31
N PRO A 135 -19.68 -7.02 18.09
CA PRO A 135 -20.58 -7.46 19.15
C PRO A 135 -19.84 -8.15 20.30
N LEU A 136 -18.83 -8.97 19.97
CA LEU A 136 -18.01 -9.65 20.97
C LEU A 136 -17.23 -8.66 21.83
N ARG A 137 -16.64 -7.63 21.21
CA ARG A 137 -15.86 -6.60 21.92
C ARG A 137 -16.75 -5.69 22.77
N LEU A 138 -17.95 -5.33 22.29
CA LEU A 138 -18.93 -4.58 23.08
C LEU A 138 -19.45 -5.40 24.27
N GLY A 139 -19.74 -6.70 24.06
CA GLY A 139 -20.12 -7.62 25.12
C GLY A 139 -19.01 -7.78 26.17
N TYR A 140 -17.76 -7.89 25.71
CA TYR A 140 -16.60 -7.95 26.60
C TYR A 140 -16.42 -6.64 27.40
N LEU A 141 -16.57 -5.47 26.78
CA LEU A 141 -16.54 -4.19 27.49
C LEU A 141 -17.61 -4.12 28.60
N ALA A 142 -18.84 -4.49 28.28
CA ALA A 142 -19.93 -4.53 29.24
C ALA A 142 -19.62 -5.50 30.40
N PHE A 143 -19.04 -6.66 30.09
CA PHE A 143 -18.60 -7.61 31.10
C PHE A 143 -17.49 -7.05 32.02
N VAL A 144 -16.49 -6.35 31.45
CA VAL A 144 -15.44 -5.68 32.24
C VAL A 144 -16.04 -4.66 33.22
N PHE A 145 -17.01 -3.86 32.77
CA PHE A 145 -17.70 -2.91 33.66
C PHE A 145 -18.56 -3.59 34.72
N TYR A 146 -19.25 -4.68 34.37
CA TYR A 146 -20.03 -5.46 35.34
C TYR A 146 -19.13 -6.09 36.41
N ALA A 147 -17.97 -6.61 36.01
CA ALA A 147 -17.01 -7.26 36.90
C ALA A 147 -16.12 -6.26 37.67
N LEU A 148 -16.33 -4.96 37.54
CA LEU A 148 -15.44 -3.92 38.07
C LEU A 148 -15.32 -4.01 39.61
N ASN A 149 -14.10 -4.17 40.11
CA ASN A 149 -13.81 -4.20 41.54
C ASN A 149 -12.53 -3.42 41.85
N LEU A 150 -12.70 -2.24 42.42
CA LEU A 150 -11.62 -1.28 42.71
C LEU A 150 -11.11 -1.36 44.17
N SER A 151 -11.23 -2.53 44.80
CA SER A 151 -10.83 -2.74 46.21
C SER A 151 -9.34 -2.59 46.48
N THR A 152 -8.48 -2.80 45.48
CA THR A 152 -7.02 -2.68 45.62
C THR A 152 -6.45 -1.78 44.54
N PHE A 153 -5.28 -1.18 44.81
CA PHE A 153 -4.56 -0.40 43.80
C PHE A 153 -4.21 -1.25 42.56
N ALA A 154 -3.78 -2.50 42.77
CA ALA A 154 -3.47 -3.43 41.70
C ALA A 154 -4.69 -3.73 40.81
N SER A 155 -5.86 -3.99 41.43
CA SER A 155 -7.08 -4.23 40.67
C SER A 155 -7.53 -2.98 39.93
N ALA A 156 -7.49 -1.81 40.55
CA ALA A 156 -7.80 -0.55 39.89
C ALA A 156 -6.91 -0.30 38.66
N LEU A 157 -5.60 -0.50 38.80
CA LEU A 157 -4.65 -0.39 37.68
C LEU A 157 -4.94 -1.41 36.56
N GLY A 158 -5.23 -2.66 36.93
CA GLY A 158 -5.57 -3.72 35.96
C GLY A 158 -6.82 -3.40 35.13
N TYR A 159 -7.89 -2.93 35.78
CA TYR A 159 -9.10 -2.48 35.08
C TYR A 159 -8.83 -1.24 34.22
N SER A 160 -8.03 -0.27 34.69
CA SER A 160 -7.65 0.90 33.87
C SER A 160 -6.92 0.51 32.60
N ILE A 161 -5.91 -0.38 32.69
CA ILE A 161 -5.17 -0.87 31.51
C ILE A 161 -6.12 -1.58 30.55
N THR A 162 -6.98 -2.47 31.07
CA THR A 162 -7.94 -3.25 30.27
C THR A 162 -8.91 -2.34 29.51
N ILE A 163 -9.50 -1.36 30.20
CA ILE A 163 -10.47 -0.42 29.62
C ILE A 163 -9.78 0.49 28.61
N LEU A 164 -8.61 1.06 28.93
CA LEU A 164 -7.88 1.94 28.02
C LEU A 164 -7.42 1.21 26.75
N ALA A 165 -6.95 -0.03 26.87
CA ALA A 165 -6.58 -0.84 25.71
C ALA A 165 -7.78 -1.11 24.80
N LEU A 166 -8.95 -1.42 25.38
CA LEU A 166 -10.16 -1.67 24.60
C LEU A 166 -10.73 -0.39 23.96
N LEU A 167 -10.71 0.74 24.68
CA LEU A 167 -11.06 2.05 24.10
C LEU A 167 -10.11 2.43 22.97
N GLY A 168 -8.81 2.18 23.14
CA GLY A 168 -7.80 2.35 22.10
C GLY A 168 -8.15 1.53 20.85
N ASP A 169 -8.56 0.26 21.01
CA ASP A 169 -9.00 -0.60 19.92
C ASP A 169 -10.23 -0.04 19.17
N PHE A 170 -11.24 0.46 19.89
CA PHE A 170 -12.42 1.07 19.28
C PHE A 170 -12.10 2.34 18.49
N VAL A 171 -11.26 3.21 19.05
CA VAL A 171 -10.92 4.50 18.42
C VAL A 171 -10.03 4.29 17.20
N THR A 172 -8.92 3.58 17.37
CA THR A 172 -7.92 3.39 16.30
C THR A 172 -8.32 2.33 15.28
N GLY A 173 -9.24 1.43 15.64
CA GLY A 173 -9.81 0.40 14.78
C GLY A 173 -11.12 0.86 14.14
N ASP A 174 -12.22 0.84 14.88
CA ASP A 174 -13.56 1.03 14.32
C ASP A 174 -13.83 2.46 13.84
N ILE A 175 -13.56 3.46 14.68
CA ILE A 175 -13.79 4.86 14.31
C ILE A 175 -12.88 5.23 13.12
N ALA A 176 -11.62 4.82 13.16
CA ALA A 176 -10.71 5.01 12.05
C ALA A 176 -11.19 4.30 10.78
N ALA A 177 -11.65 3.04 10.87
CA ALA A 177 -12.16 2.30 9.71
C ALA A 177 -13.36 2.99 9.07
N LEU A 178 -14.30 3.50 9.88
CA LEU A 178 -15.43 4.29 9.40
C LEU A 178 -14.98 5.60 8.75
N TRP A 179 -14.03 6.31 9.37
CA TRP A 179 -13.49 7.57 8.85
C TRP A 179 -12.79 7.40 7.50
N TRP A 180 -12.07 6.30 7.33
CA TRP A 180 -11.30 6.00 6.12
C TRP A 180 -12.10 5.21 5.07
N TYR A 181 -13.33 4.80 5.37
CA TYR A 181 -14.21 4.11 4.42
C TYR A 181 -14.42 4.90 3.11
N ARG A 182 -14.45 6.24 3.21
CA ARG A 182 -14.54 7.15 2.04
C ARG A 182 -13.37 7.05 1.05
N LEU A 183 -12.26 6.43 1.44
CA LEU A 183 -11.10 6.20 0.57
C LEU A 183 -11.16 4.87 -0.20
N GLN A 184 -12.27 4.14 -0.10
CA GLN A 184 -12.50 2.99 -0.95
C GLN A 184 -12.51 3.42 -2.42
N CYS A 185 -11.86 2.61 -3.25
CA CYS A 185 -11.78 2.82 -4.68
C CYS A 185 -11.78 1.50 -5.46
N THR A 186 -12.21 1.61 -6.70
CA THR A 186 -12.14 0.59 -7.74
C THR A 186 -11.41 1.18 -8.94
N TYR A 187 -10.86 0.33 -9.79
CA TYR A 187 -10.21 0.73 -11.03
C TYR A 187 -10.83 -0.04 -12.19
N THR A 188 -10.97 0.66 -13.31
CA THR A 188 -11.34 0.09 -14.60
C THR A 188 -10.17 0.27 -15.55
N ILE A 189 -9.69 -0.83 -16.15
CA ILE A 189 -8.60 -0.75 -17.12
C ILE A 189 -9.12 -0.11 -18.40
N SER A 190 -8.64 1.10 -18.71
CA SER A 190 -9.03 1.85 -19.90
C SER A 190 -8.20 1.43 -21.12
N LYS A 191 -6.88 1.22 -20.93
CA LYS A 191 -5.95 0.89 -22.02
C LYS A 191 -4.78 0.04 -21.51
N ASN A 192 -4.38 -0.94 -22.32
CA ASN A 192 -3.14 -1.68 -22.11
C ASN A 192 -2.03 -1.05 -22.95
N LEU A 193 -0.86 -0.84 -22.35
CA LEU A 193 0.37 -0.35 -22.96
C LEU A 193 1.43 -1.48 -22.94
N PRO A 194 2.53 -1.34 -23.71
CA PRO A 194 3.61 -2.34 -23.71
C PRO A 194 4.23 -2.51 -22.30
N GLY A 195 4.84 -3.67 -22.04
CA GLY A 195 5.52 -3.92 -20.77
C GLY A 195 4.58 -4.07 -19.56
N ARG A 196 3.37 -4.61 -19.75
CA ARG A 196 2.31 -4.74 -18.71
C ARG A 196 1.96 -3.42 -18.03
N LEU A 197 2.15 -2.32 -18.74
CA LEU A 197 1.76 -0.99 -18.31
C LEU A 197 0.27 -0.79 -18.62
N LEU A 198 -0.48 -0.27 -17.68
CA LEU A 198 -1.94 -0.15 -17.74
C LEU A 198 -2.33 1.28 -17.43
N VAL A 199 -3.19 1.85 -18.27
CA VAL A 199 -3.91 3.08 -17.95
C VAL A 199 -5.26 2.68 -17.37
N CYS A 200 -5.48 3.06 -16.12
CA CYS A 200 -6.69 2.75 -15.38
C CYS A 200 -7.44 4.04 -15.04
N SER A 201 -8.76 4.00 -15.13
CA SER A 201 -9.64 4.99 -14.50
C SER A 201 -10.01 4.52 -13.10
N ARG A 202 -9.89 5.38 -12.09
CA ARG A 202 -10.25 5.11 -10.71
C ARG A 202 -11.58 5.75 -10.38
N GLU A 203 -12.44 4.95 -9.77
CA GLU A 203 -13.71 5.39 -9.22
C GLU A 203 -13.63 5.37 -7.68
N GLY A 204 -14.20 6.37 -7.02
CA GLY A 204 -14.14 6.53 -5.56
C GLY A 204 -12.93 7.33 -5.07
N ALA A 205 -12.63 7.24 -3.77
CA ALA A 205 -11.58 8.00 -3.09
C ALA A 205 -11.54 9.51 -3.45
N VAL A 206 -12.71 10.15 -3.50
CA VAL A 206 -12.92 11.52 -4.03
C VAL A 206 -12.03 12.58 -3.37
N GLN A 207 -11.67 12.39 -2.10
CA GLN A 207 -10.86 13.33 -1.31
C GLN A 207 -9.40 12.92 -1.18
N TRP A 208 -8.92 12.00 -2.02
CA TRP A 208 -7.57 11.47 -1.88
C TRP A 208 -6.50 12.57 -2.01
N GLU A 209 -6.62 13.44 -3.01
CA GLU A 209 -5.62 14.49 -3.28
C GLU A 209 -5.56 15.53 -2.15
N ASP A 210 -6.67 15.77 -1.45
CA ASP A 210 -6.72 16.69 -0.31
C ASP A 210 -5.86 16.20 0.87
N PHE A 211 -5.74 14.88 1.04
CA PHE A 211 -4.98 14.27 2.15
C PHE A 211 -3.53 13.91 1.78
N PHE A 212 -3.28 13.53 0.53
CA PHE A 212 -1.98 12.96 0.11
C PHE A 212 -1.26 13.77 -0.96
N GLY A 213 -1.84 14.91 -1.37
CA GLY A 213 -1.28 15.78 -2.41
C GLY A 213 -1.64 15.35 -3.82
N SER A 214 -1.10 16.09 -4.79
CA SER A 214 -1.33 15.83 -6.21
C SER A 214 -0.69 14.52 -6.66
N ARG A 215 -1.35 13.80 -7.55
CA ARG A 215 -0.78 12.62 -8.24
C ARG A 215 0.00 12.98 -9.49
N GLY A 216 -0.03 14.25 -9.91
CA GLY A 216 0.59 14.72 -11.15
C GLY A 216 -0.19 14.34 -12.41
N CYS A 217 0.31 14.81 -13.56
CA CYS A 217 -0.24 14.50 -14.87
C CYS A 217 0.78 13.70 -15.67
N VAL A 218 0.35 12.58 -16.27
CA VAL A 218 1.21 11.78 -17.14
C VAL A 218 1.17 12.36 -18.55
N ASP A 219 2.35 12.53 -19.15
CA ASP A 219 2.46 13.08 -20.50
C ASP A 219 1.74 12.20 -21.54
N GLN A 220 1.19 12.84 -22.58
CA GLN A 220 0.48 12.16 -23.66
C GLN A 220 1.39 11.15 -24.39
N CYS A 221 2.69 11.38 -24.49
CA CYS A 221 3.59 10.45 -25.16
C CYS A 221 3.74 9.11 -24.42
N VAL A 222 3.53 9.10 -23.10
CA VAL A 222 3.59 7.87 -22.28
C VAL A 222 2.21 7.24 -22.21
N SER A 223 1.18 8.02 -21.85
CA SER A 223 -0.17 7.51 -21.65
C SER A 223 -0.88 7.16 -22.97
N GLY A 224 -0.56 7.87 -24.05
CA GLY A 224 -1.32 7.86 -25.29
C GLY A 224 -2.73 8.44 -25.15
N PHE A 225 -3.00 9.26 -24.13
CA PHE A 225 -4.25 10.00 -23.91
C PHE A 225 -4.03 11.49 -24.11
N GLY A 226 -4.97 12.17 -24.79
CA GLY A 226 -4.86 13.61 -25.08
C GLY A 226 -5.01 14.50 -23.83
N SER A 227 -5.85 14.12 -22.87
CA SER A 227 -6.04 14.85 -21.61
C SER A 227 -5.95 13.90 -20.42
N TRP A 228 -4.96 14.12 -19.56
CA TRP A 228 -4.81 13.36 -18.33
C TRP A 228 -5.67 13.95 -17.21
N GLU A 229 -6.81 13.32 -16.96
CA GLU A 229 -7.70 13.70 -15.86
C GLU A 229 -7.29 13.07 -14.51
N ARG A 230 -7.80 13.65 -13.41
CA ARG A 230 -7.47 13.22 -12.02
C ARG A 230 -7.84 11.78 -11.68
N HIS A 231 -8.80 11.22 -12.42
CA HIS A 231 -9.22 9.84 -12.23
C HIS A 231 -8.36 8.84 -13.03
N HIS A 232 -7.45 9.32 -13.89
CA HIS A 232 -6.54 8.44 -14.61
C HIS A 232 -5.30 8.12 -13.78
N HIS A 233 -4.90 6.85 -13.84
CA HIS A 233 -3.75 6.32 -13.13
C HIS A 233 -2.94 5.42 -14.06
N LEU A 234 -1.63 5.53 -13.94
CA LEU A 234 -0.70 4.63 -14.61
C LEU A 234 -0.30 3.55 -13.62
N VAL A 235 -0.57 2.29 -13.94
CA VAL A 235 -0.26 1.14 -13.08
C VAL A 235 0.56 0.15 -13.89
N VAL A 236 1.58 -0.43 -13.27
CA VAL A 236 2.42 -1.44 -13.89
C VAL A 236 2.49 -2.67 -13.00
N ASP A 237 2.56 -3.84 -13.64
CA ASP A 237 2.86 -5.11 -12.97
C ASP A 237 4.36 -5.40 -13.09
N ILE A 238 5.08 -5.33 -11.97
CA ILE A 238 6.51 -5.62 -11.87
C ILE A 238 6.68 -6.79 -10.90
N GLY A 239 7.01 -7.96 -11.42
CA GLY A 239 7.24 -9.13 -10.58
C GLY A 239 6.03 -9.57 -9.76
N ASP A 240 4.84 -9.54 -10.36
CA ASP A 240 3.54 -9.80 -9.72
C ASP A 240 3.15 -8.74 -8.67
N MET A 241 3.92 -7.65 -8.55
CA MET A 241 3.57 -6.49 -7.73
C MET A 241 2.92 -5.41 -8.57
N LEU A 242 1.68 -5.06 -8.21
CA LEU A 242 0.98 -3.92 -8.80
C LEU A 242 1.50 -2.62 -8.20
N ILE A 243 1.99 -1.72 -9.06
CA ILE A 243 2.62 -0.46 -8.67
C ILE A 243 1.97 0.68 -9.44
N GLU A 244 1.46 1.67 -8.71
CA GLU A 244 1.04 2.94 -9.30
C GLU A 244 2.28 3.79 -9.59
N LEU A 245 2.41 4.22 -10.84
CA LEU A 245 3.46 5.11 -11.31
C LEU A 245 2.95 6.54 -11.24
N ARG A 246 3.59 7.38 -10.44
CA ARG A 246 3.26 8.80 -10.32
C ARG A 246 4.39 9.66 -10.86
N PRO A 247 4.11 10.67 -11.70
CA PRO A 247 5.11 11.64 -12.12
C PRO A 247 5.84 12.24 -10.92
N LEU A 248 7.16 12.39 -11.05
CA LEU A 248 7.98 13.01 -10.01
C LEU A 248 7.50 14.44 -9.72
N GLN A 249 7.33 14.75 -8.44
CA GLN A 249 7.13 16.13 -8.00
C GLN A 249 8.48 16.76 -7.67
N HIS A 250 8.58 18.09 -7.76
CA HIS A 250 9.82 18.81 -7.47
C HIS A 250 10.39 18.46 -6.07
N ASP A 251 9.51 18.35 -5.06
CA ASP A 251 9.89 17.93 -3.71
C ASP A 251 10.44 16.50 -3.63
N ASP A 252 9.98 15.60 -4.51
CA ASP A 252 10.50 14.23 -4.55
C ASP A 252 11.94 14.24 -5.09
N VAL A 253 12.22 15.01 -6.16
CA VAL A 253 13.57 15.13 -6.73
C VAL A 253 14.54 15.78 -5.73
N LEU A 254 14.09 16.79 -4.98
CA LEU A 254 14.89 17.38 -3.90
C LEU A 254 15.22 16.37 -2.79
N LYS A 255 14.24 15.55 -2.38
CA LYS A 255 14.48 14.49 -1.37
C LYS A 255 15.47 13.45 -1.87
N LEU A 256 15.37 13.04 -3.13
CA LEU A 256 16.32 12.12 -3.75
C LEU A 256 17.73 12.72 -3.77
N ARG A 257 17.86 13.97 -4.22
CA ARG A 257 19.11 14.72 -4.20
C ARG A 257 19.72 14.76 -2.80
N ASP A 258 18.94 15.10 -1.80
CA ASP A 258 19.41 15.20 -0.42
C ASP A 258 19.80 13.82 0.13
N GLN A 259 19.02 12.77 -0.13
CA GLN A 259 19.39 11.39 0.23
C GLN A 259 20.73 10.98 -0.36
N PHE A 260 20.97 11.31 -1.63
CA PHE A 260 22.24 11.04 -2.29
C PHE A 260 23.39 11.83 -1.63
N PHE A 261 23.23 13.13 -1.40
CA PHE A 261 24.27 13.96 -0.78
C PHE A 261 24.60 13.56 0.66
N TYR A 262 23.60 13.26 1.49
CA TYR A 262 23.81 12.96 2.91
C TYR A 262 24.28 11.53 3.15
N ASN A 263 23.73 10.56 2.42
CA ASN A 263 24.04 9.15 2.65
C ASN A 263 25.19 8.65 1.78
N GLY A 264 25.53 9.36 0.70
CA GLY A 264 26.50 8.90 -0.30
C GLY A 264 26.08 7.60 -0.99
N LYS A 265 24.80 7.21 -0.87
CA LYS A 265 24.26 5.99 -1.46
C LYS A 265 23.54 6.33 -2.76
N ASP A 266 23.77 5.49 -3.77
CA ASP A 266 23.01 5.54 -5.01
C ASP A 266 21.52 5.32 -4.74
N ILE A 267 20.69 6.06 -5.46
CA ILE A 267 19.23 5.94 -5.39
C ILE A 267 18.83 4.72 -6.22
N PRO A 268 18.22 3.70 -5.61
CA PRO A 268 17.80 2.54 -6.37
C PRO A 268 16.63 2.89 -7.28
N TYR A 269 16.81 2.57 -8.56
CA TYR A 269 15.79 2.72 -9.59
C TYR A 269 15.69 1.44 -10.41
N LEU A 270 14.55 1.26 -11.08
CA LEU A 270 14.28 0.14 -11.96
C LEU A 270 13.97 0.65 -13.38
N GLY A 271 14.78 0.23 -14.35
CA GLY A 271 14.50 0.45 -15.77
C GLY A 271 13.57 -0.64 -16.31
N LEU A 272 12.51 -0.25 -17.01
CA LEU A 272 11.60 -1.19 -17.69
C LEU A 272 11.84 -1.30 -19.20
N ASP A 273 12.71 -0.46 -19.76
CA ASP A 273 13.11 -0.47 -21.18
C ASP A 273 11.92 -0.52 -22.15
N ILE A 274 10.81 0.15 -21.82
CA ILE A 274 9.57 0.15 -22.60
C ILE A 274 9.70 1.06 -23.82
N PHE A 275 10.35 2.21 -23.65
CA PHE A 275 10.54 3.20 -24.69
C PHE A 275 12.02 3.33 -25.05
N ASP A 276 12.32 3.27 -26.35
CA ASP A 276 13.69 3.47 -26.85
C ASP A 276 14.00 4.96 -26.97
N ILE A 277 15.20 5.36 -26.54
CA ILE A 277 15.65 6.76 -26.52
C ILE A 277 16.00 7.24 -27.92
N ASP A 278 16.41 6.32 -28.80
CA ASP A 278 16.77 6.67 -30.18
C ASP A 278 15.55 7.13 -30.99
N ASP A 279 14.36 6.60 -30.68
CA ASP A 279 13.09 7.14 -31.19
C ASP A 279 12.78 8.53 -30.60
N MET A 280 13.29 8.86 -29.40
CA MET A 280 13.01 10.10 -28.66
C MET A 280 13.90 11.29 -29.04
N ALA A 281 15.16 11.05 -29.45
CA ALA A 281 16.09 12.12 -29.83
C ALA A 281 15.61 12.91 -31.06
N SER A 282 14.79 12.28 -31.92
CA SER A 282 14.08 12.95 -33.02
C SER A 282 13.08 14.01 -32.55
N THR A 283 12.60 13.91 -31.30
CA THR A 283 11.56 14.77 -30.72
C THR A 283 12.11 15.82 -29.75
N ALA A 284 13.29 15.56 -29.14
CA ALA A 284 13.84 16.36 -28.03
C ALA A 284 15.03 17.28 -28.38
N ALA A 285 15.47 17.33 -29.64
CA ALA A 285 16.61 18.16 -30.09
C ALA A 285 16.40 19.70 -30.00
N SER A 286 15.40 20.19 -29.25
CA SER A 286 15.01 21.59 -29.17
C SER A 286 15.35 22.31 -27.85
N THR A 287 15.87 21.64 -26.82
CA THR A 287 15.99 22.27 -25.48
C THR A 287 17.20 21.78 -24.69
N SER A 288 17.86 22.73 -24.01
CA SER A 288 19.31 22.85 -23.89
C SER A 288 19.93 22.44 -22.55
N SER A 289 21.26 22.38 -22.56
CA SER A 289 22.23 21.87 -21.58
C SER A 289 22.35 22.60 -20.24
N PHE A 290 22.39 21.85 -19.13
CA PHE A 290 22.77 22.27 -17.76
C PHE A 290 23.37 21.08 -16.96
N PRO A 291 24.00 21.30 -15.78
CA PRO A 291 24.95 20.34 -15.17
C PRO A 291 24.29 19.11 -14.52
N ARG A 292 25.02 17.99 -14.52
CA ARG A 292 24.51 16.62 -14.28
C ARG A 292 24.72 16.11 -12.84
N VAL A 293 23.65 15.61 -12.22
CA VAL A 293 23.68 14.64 -11.12
C VAL A 293 23.90 13.25 -11.72
N ASN A 294 24.58 12.34 -11.03
CA ASN A 294 24.81 10.96 -11.46
C ASN A 294 24.14 10.01 -10.46
N MET A 295 23.25 9.11 -10.89
CA MET A 295 22.74 8.00 -10.08
C MET A 295 23.15 6.68 -10.74
N SER A 296 23.77 5.76 -9.99
CA SER A 296 24.11 4.42 -10.49
C SER A 296 22.95 3.44 -10.30
N LEU A 297 22.86 2.44 -11.17
CA LEU A 297 22.14 1.20 -10.84
C LEU A 297 22.82 0.52 -9.65
N PRO A 298 22.08 -0.11 -8.72
CA PRO A 298 22.70 -1.11 -7.86
C PRO A 298 23.32 -2.19 -8.76
N ALA A 299 24.60 -2.48 -8.55
CA ALA A 299 25.27 -3.55 -9.28
C ALA A 299 24.61 -4.89 -8.93
N THR A 300 23.74 -5.38 -9.82
CA THR A 300 23.26 -6.75 -9.77
C THR A 300 24.35 -7.63 -10.37
N ASP A 301 25.29 -8.08 -9.54
CA ASP A 301 26.18 -9.18 -9.90
C ASP A 301 25.35 -10.47 -9.97
N MET A 302 24.66 -10.68 -11.09
CA MET A 302 24.15 -11.99 -11.48
C MET A 302 25.34 -12.85 -11.91
N HIS A 303 26.00 -13.46 -10.93
CA HIS A 303 26.75 -14.68 -11.17
C HIS A 303 25.76 -15.82 -11.41
N LEU A 304 25.55 -16.14 -12.70
CA LEU A 304 25.10 -17.47 -13.11
C LEU A 304 26.23 -18.45 -12.77
N GLU A 305 26.21 -19.02 -11.57
CA GLU A 305 26.93 -20.27 -11.31
C GLU A 305 25.94 -21.42 -11.32
N GLU A 306 26.23 -22.37 -12.20
CA GLU A 306 25.62 -23.68 -12.31
C GLU A 306 25.64 -24.42 -10.98
N PHE A 307 24.47 -24.78 -10.45
CA PHE A 307 24.22 -26.04 -9.71
C PHE A 307 22.74 -26.42 -9.81
#